data_AF-A0A7Y0FNR6-F1
#
_entry.id   AF-A0A7Y0FNR6-F1
#
_cell.length_a   1.000
_cell.length_b   1.000
_cell.length_c   1.000
_cell.angle_alpha   90.00
_cell.angle_beta   90.00
_cell.angle_gamma   90.00
#
_symmetry.space_group_name_H-M   'P 1'
#
loop_
_entity.id
_entity.type
_entity.pdbx_description
1 polymer ?
#
loop_
_entity_poly.entity_id
_entity_poly.type
_entity_poly.pdbx_seq_one_letter_code
_entity_poly.pdbx_strand_id
1 'polypeptide(L)'
;MADVRPRSGPLALLLGFGCFVAFEGLAYELLRWLTSGLGEANQMQPENTIVSNWVKTIAFLLLHLALVLTATLLLNNRLPRRYRGQVMGWFYLSLLVGFGLLIPLFYS
;
A
#
# COMPACT_ATOMS: atom_id res chain seq x y z
N MET A 1 16.30 25.84 26.55
CA MET A 1 14.83 25.66 26.62
C MET A 1 14.47 24.55 25.65
N ALA A 2 13.96 23.43 26.15
CA ALA A 2 13.53 22.31 25.31
C ALA A 2 12.15 22.63 24.73
N ASP A 3 12.11 23.03 23.46
CA ASP A 3 10.88 23.15 22.69
C ASP A 3 10.26 21.75 22.52
N VAL A 4 9.35 21.41 23.43
CA VAL A 4 8.45 20.27 23.27
C VAL A 4 7.47 20.64 22.17
N ARG A 5 7.91 20.43 20.92
CA ARG A 5 7.13 20.62 19.70
C ARG A 5 5.75 19.96 19.85
N PRO A 6 4.64 20.60 19.45
CA PRO A 6 3.34 19.96 19.44
C PRO A 6 3.41 18.76 18.49
N ARG A 7 3.38 17.57 19.08
CA ARG A 7 3.14 16.28 18.45
C ARG A 7 1.81 16.43 17.70
N SER A 8 1.73 15.97 16.46
CA SER A 8 0.44 15.84 15.76
C SER A 8 -0.56 15.19 16.72
N GLY A 9 -1.67 15.86 17.00
CA GLY A 9 -2.62 15.40 18.01
C GLY A 9 -3.19 14.02 17.66
N PRO A 10 -3.69 13.26 18.65
CA PRO A 10 -4.23 11.90 18.44
C PRO A 10 -5.34 11.86 17.38
N LEU A 11 -6.14 12.93 17.25
CA LEU A 11 -7.14 13.06 16.19
C LEU A 11 -6.54 13.13 14.78
N ALA A 12 -5.41 13.84 14.60
CA ALA A 12 -4.73 13.91 13.31
C ALA A 12 -4.12 12.55 12.93
N LEU A 13 -3.69 11.76 13.91
CA LEU A 13 -3.24 10.38 13.68
C LEU A 13 -4.39 9.46 13.27
N LEU A 14 -5.54 9.55 13.95
CA LEU A 14 -6.74 8.77 13.60
C LEU A 14 -7.27 9.10 12.21
N LEU A 15 -7.33 10.39 11.85
CA LEU A 15 -7.70 10.81 10.49
C LEU A 15 -6.70 10.30 9.45
N GLY A 16 -5.39 10.41 9.74
CA GLY A 16 -4.35 9.87 8.87
C GLY A 16 -4.49 8.35 8.68
N PHE A 17 -4.78 7.62 9.75
CA PHE A 17 -5.03 6.18 9.71
C PHE A 17 -6.27 5.83 8.88
N GLY A 18 -7.37 6.55 9.06
CA GLY A 18 -8.59 6.35 8.27
C GLY A 18 -8.33 6.58 6.77
N CYS A 19 -7.64 7.66 6.42
CA CYS A 19 -7.24 7.92 5.04
C CYS A 19 -6.30 6.83 4.49
N PHE A 20 -5.38 6.34 5.31
CA PHE A 20 -4.47 5.25 4.93
C PHE A 20 -5.24 3.97 4.62
N VAL A 21 -6.15 3.54 5.49
CA VAL A 21 -6.97 2.33 5.28
C VAL A 21 -7.84 2.46 4.03
N ALA A 22 -8.48 3.62 3.83
CA ALA A 22 -9.28 3.88 2.65
C ALA A 22 -8.44 3.83 1.36
N PHE A 23 -7.24 4.43 1.39
CA PHE A 23 -6.31 4.39 0.28
C PHE A 23 -5.85 2.97 -0.05
N GLU A 24 -5.41 2.20 0.94
CA GLU A 24 -4.96 0.81 0.75
C GLU A 24 -6.10 -0.08 0.23
N GLY A 25 -7.32 0.07 0.75
CA GLY A 25 -8.49 -0.68 0.28
C GLY A 25 -8.82 -0.39 -1.18
N LEU A 26 -8.82 0.88 -1.58
CA LEU A 26 -9.05 1.27 -2.97
C LEU A 26 -7.91 0.83 -3.90
N ALA A 27 -6.66 0.94 -3.43
CA ALA A 27 -5.50 0.48 -4.18
C ALA A 27 -5.58 -1.04 -4.40
N TYR A 28 -5.93 -1.81 -3.36
CA TYR A 28 -6.09 -3.25 -3.46
C TYR A 28 -7.13 -3.64 -4.51
N GLU A 29 -8.34 -3.08 -4.45
CA GLU A 29 -9.40 -3.43 -5.42
C GLU A 29 -9.01 -3.05 -6.85
N LEU A 30 -8.39 -1.88 -7.04
CA LEU A 30 -7.90 -1.45 -8.35
C LEU A 30 -6.82 -2.39 -8.89
N LEU A 31 -5.84 -2.77 -8.06
CA LEU A 31 -4.75 -3.64 -8.45
C LEU A 31 -5.21 -5.08 -8.66
N ARG A 32 -6.13 -5.58 -7.84
CA ARG A 32 -6.77 -6.88 -8.01
C ARG A 32 -7.50 -6.93 -9.35
N TRP A 33 -8.24 -5.88 -9.70
CA TRP A 33 -8.90 -5.78 -11.00
C TRP A 33 -7.89 -5.73 -12.16
N LEU A 34 -6.84 -4.90 -12.06
CA LEU A 34 -5.80 -4.80 -13.09
C LEU A 34 -5.00 -6.10 -13.29
N THR A 35 -4.79 -6.85 -12.22
CA THR A 35 -4.05 -8.13 -12.23
C THR A 35 -4.95 -9.34 -12.38
N SER A 36 -6.26 -9.16 -12.60
CA SER A 36 -7.23 -10.26 -12.74
C SER A 36 -6.93 -11.17 -13.94
N GLY A 37 -6.35 -10.63 -15.02
CA GLY A 37 -5.91 -11.39 -16.19
C GLY A 37 -4.53 -12.05 -16.05
N LEU A 38 -3.84 -11.89 -14.91
CA LEU A 38 -2.52 -12.46 -14.66
C LEU A 38 -2.61 -13.61 -13.65
N GLY A 39 -2.06 -14.77 -14.02
CA GLY A 39 -2.01 -15.96 -13.16
C GLY A 39 -3.37 -16.54 -12.82
N GLU A 40 -3.39 -17.59 -11.99
CA GLU A 40 -4.65 -18.17 -11.51
C GLU A 40 -5.10 -17.48 -10.22
N ALA A 41 -6.41 -17.53 -9.95
CA ALA A 41 -6.99 -16.98 -8.73
C ALA A 41 -6.68 -17.87 -7.51
N ASN A 42 -6.65 -19.19 -7.71
CA ASN A 42 -6.52 -20.16 -6.62
C ASN A 42 -5.23 -20.97 -6.74
N GLN A 43 -4.30 -20.75 -5.81
CA GLN A 43 -3.01 -21.44 -5.83
C GLN A 43 -3.08 -22.95 -5.55
N MET A 44 -4.20 -23.45 -5.00
CA MET A 44 -4.39 -24.86 -4.65
C MET A 44 -4.88 -25.71 -5.83
N GLN A 45 -5.02 -25.14 -7.02
CA GLN A 45 -5.46 -25.89 -8.20
C GLN A 45 -4.34 -26.79 -8.75
N PRO A 46 -4.67 -28.01 -9.20
CA PRO A 46 -3.67 -28.96 -9.69
C PRO A 46 -3.03 -28.54 -11.02
N GLU A 47 -3.69 -27.70 -11.82
CA GLU A 47 -3.17 -27.11 -13.07
C GLU A 47 -2.32 -25.84 -12.87
N ASN A 48 -2.05 -25.44 -11.63
CA ASN A 48 -1.44 -24.15 -11.32
C ASN A 48 -0.02 -23.99 -11.91
N THR A 49 0.19 -22.90 -12.65
CA THR A 49 1.49 -22.55 -13.21
C THR A 49 2.27 -21.62 -12.27
N ILE A 50 3.31 -22.17 -11.64
CA ILE A 50 4.19 -21.45 -10.69
C ILE A 50 4.68 -20.11 -11.28
N VAL A 51 5.12 -20.11 -12.55
CA VAL A 51 5.66 -18.92 -13.22
C VAL A 51 4.63 -17.79 -13.33
N SER A 52 3.40 -18.10 -13.77
CA SER A 52 2.35 -17.10 -13.94
C SER A 52 1.96 -16.42 -12.62
N ASN A 53 2.00 -17.17 -11.51
CA ASN A 53 1.75 -16.62 -10.18
C ASN A 53 2.90 -15.74 -9.68
N TRP A 54 4.15 -16.09 -9.98
CA TRP A 54 5.29 -15.22 -9.70
C TRP A 54 5.18 -13.91 -10.48
N VAL A 55 4.78 -13.97 -11.76
CA VAL A 55 4.53 -12.78 -12.57
C VAL A 55 3.42 -11.91 -11.96
N LYS A 56 2.29 -12.51 -11.56
CA LYS A 56 1.20 -11.79 -10.87
C LYS A 56 1.68 -11.12 -9.59
N THR A 57 2.46 -11.83 -8.77
CA THR A 57 3.03 -11.32 -7.51
C THR A 57 3.92 -10.11 -7.76
N ILE A 58 4.87 -10.23 -8.70
CA ILE A 58 5.81 -9.15 -9.02
C ILE A 58 5.06 -7.96 -9.62
N ALA A 59 4.13 -8.19 -10.54
CA ALA A 59 3.31 -7.13 -11.14
C ALA A 59 2.51 -6.38 -10.07
N PHE A 60 1.86 -7.10 -9.16
CA PHE A 60 1.11 -6.52 -8.05
C PHE A 60 2.00 -5.65 -7.16
N LEU A 61 3.15 -6.18 -6.70
CA LEU A 61 4.07 -5.44 -5.82
C LEU A 61 4.66 -4.21 -6.50
N LEU A 62 5.03 -4.29 -7.79
CA LEU A 62 5.56 -3.15 -8.53
C LEU A 62 4.51 -2.07 -8.76
N LEU A 63 3.28 -2.46 -9.11
CA LEU A 63 2.18 -1.51 -9.28
C LEU A 63 1.80 -0.86 -7.95
N HIS A 64 1.75 -1.63 -6.86
CA HIS A 64 1.52 -1.11 -5.51
C HIS A 64 2.59 -0.08 -5.13
N LEU A 65 3.87 -0.45 -5.29
CA LEU A 65 4.98 0.45 -5.03
C LEU A 65 4.88 1.73 -5.87
N ALA A 66 4.57 1.63 -7.17
CA ALA A 66 4.39 2.79 -8.05
C ALA A 66 3.25 3.71 -7.57
N LEU A 67 2.14 3.12 -7.13
CA LEU A 67 0.96 3.85 -6.64
C LEU A 67 1.30 4.59 -5.33
N VAL A 68 1.96 3.90 -4.40
CA VAL A 68 2.41 4.44 -3.11
C VAL A 68 3.45 5.55 -3.29
N LEU A 69 4.43 5.36 -4.19
CA LEU A 69 5.41 6.39 -4.52
C LEU A 69 4.73 7.62 -5.12
N THR A 70 3.80 7.43 -6.05
CA THR A 70 3.04 8.52 -6.67
C THR A 70 2.26 9.30 -5.61
N ALA A 71 1.54 8.60 -4.73
CA ALA A 71 0.81 9.21 -3.62
C ALA A 71 1.76 9.99 -2.69
N THR A 72 2.90 9.40 -2.34
CA THR A 72 3.92 10.01 -1.48
C THR A 72 4.50 11.28 -2.11
N LEU A 73 4.81 11.26 -3.40
CA LEU A 73 5.30 12.42 -4.14
C LEU A 73 4.25 13.55 -4.19
N LEU A 74 3.00 13.21 -4.49
CA LEU A 74 1.89 14.17 -4.48
C LEU A 74 1.70 14.81 -3.11
N LEU A 75 1.72 14.00 -2.03
CA LEU A 75 1.64 14.51 -0.66
C LEU A 75 2.85 15.38 -0.32
N ASN A 76 4.07 14.95 -0.67
CA ASN A 76 5.28 15.70 -0.35
C ASN A 76 5.35 17.05 -1.08
N ASN A 77 4.74 17.16 -2.26
CA ASN A 77 4.56 18.43 -2.97
C ASN A 77 3.52 19.35 -2.33
N ARG A 78 2.55 18.79 -1.61
CA ARG A 78 1.45 19.54 -0.96
C ARG A 78 1.73 19.88 0.51
N LEU A 79 2.55 19.11 1.21
CA LEU A 79 2.74 19.21 2.66
C LEU A 79 3.98 20.02 3.07
N PRO A 80 3.88 20.89 4.09
CA PRO A 80 5.02 21.57 4.69
C PRO A 80 6.08 20.58 5.21
N ARG A 81 7.37 20.97 5.13
CA ARG A 81 8.54 20.16 5.55
C ARG A 81 8.39 19.48 6.93
N ARG A 82 7.59 20.05 7.82
CA ARG A 82 7.34 19.56 9.18
C ARG A 82 6.67 18.17 9.24
N TYR A 83 5.87 17.79 8.24
CA TYR A 83 5.13 16.52 8.25
C TYR A 83 5.81 15.38 7.47
N ARG A 84 6.98 15.63 6.85
CA ARG A 84 7.69 14.66 6.01
C ARG A 84 8.06 13.37 6.75
N GLY A 85 8.45 13.47 8.03
CA GLY A 85 8.77 12.30 8.85
C GLY A 85 7.56 11.38 9.08
N GLN A 86 6.36 11.95 9.18
CA GLN A 86 5.13 11.18 9.35
C GLN A 86 4.74 10.47 8.05
N VAL A 87 4.89 11.15 6.90
CA VAL A 87 4.65 10.55 5.57
C VAL A 87 5.56 9.34 5.34
N MET A 88 6.83 9.42 5.75
CA MET A 88 7.76 8.30 5.63
C MET A 88 7.32 7.08 6.46
N GLY A 89 6.76 7.30 7.66
CA GLY A 89 6.17 6.22 8.47
C GLY A 89 5.01 5.51 7.77
N TRP A 90 4.10 6.27 7.17
CA TRP A 90 2.98 5.71 6.39
C TRP A 90 3.44 4.98 5.13
N PHE A 91 4.50 5.46 4.48
CA PHE A 91 5.13 4.78 3.35
C PHE A 91 5.64 3.39 3.73
N TYR A 92 6.40 3.27 4.82
CA TYR A 92 6.89 1.96 5.28
C TYR A 92 5.75 1.03 5.71
N LEU A 93 4.71 1.57 6.34
CA LEU A 93 3.51 0.80 6.70
C LEU A 93 2.81 0.27 5.44
N SER A 94 2.67 1.10 4.40
CA SER A 94 2.09 0.73 3.11
C SER A 94 2.86 -0.41 2.42
N LEU A 95 4.19 -0.40 2.49
CA LEU A 95 5.01 -1.49 1.96
C LEU A 95 4.70 -2.81 2.69
N LEU A 96 4.63 -2.77 4.03
CA LEU A 96 4.31 -3.95 4.83
C LEU A 96 2.89 -4.46 4.52
N VAL A 97 1.92 -3.56 4.37
CA VAL A 97 0.56 -3.89 3.95
C VAL A 97 0.55 -4.51 2.56
N GLY A 98 1.32 -4.00 1.60
CA GLY A 98 1.43 -4.56 0.25
C GLY A 98 1.85 -6.03 0.24
N PHE A 99 2.77 -6.44 1.11
CA PHE A 99 3.10 -7.86 1.30
C PHE A 99 1.96 -8.64 1.95
N GLY A 100 1.29 -8.05 2.95
CA GLY A 100 0.12 -8.66 3.58
C GLY A 100 -1.05 -8.88 2.62
N LEU A 101 -1.27 -7.96 1.68
CA LEU A 101 -2.32 -8.02 0.65
C LEU A 101 -2.10 -9.15 -0.37
N LEU A 102 -0.91 -9.75 -0.42
CA LEU A 102 -0.71 -10.97 -1.22
C LEU A 102 -1.53 -12.15 -0.69
N ILE A 103 -1.78 -12.21 0.62
CA ILE A 103 -2.59 -13.28 1.22
C ILE A 103 -4.01 -13.26 0.62
N PRO A 104 -4.80 -12.18 0.76
CA PRO A 104 -6.13 -12.17 0.16
C PRO A 104 -6.08 -12.24 -1.38
N LEU A 105 -5.03 -11.75 -2.04
CA LEU A 105 -4.91 -11.84 -3.52
C LEU A 105 -4.90 -13.29 -4.05
N PHE A 106 -4.34 -14.23 -3.29
CA PHE A 106 -4.19 -15.65 -3.70
C PHE A 106 -5.18 -16.59 -3.01
N TYR A 107 -5.91 -16.11 -2.00
CA TYR A 107 -6.91 -16.86 -1.25
C TYR A 107 -8.35 -16.37 -1.49
N SER A 108 -8.56 -15.37 -2.37
CA SER A 108 -9.89 -14.88 -2.80
C SER A 108 -10.30 -15.46 -4.14
#